data_AF-A0A6B3GUE8-F1
#
_entry.id   AF-A0A6B3GUE8-F1
#
_cell.length_a   1.000
_cell.length_b   1.000
_cell.length_c   1.000
_cell.angle_alpha   90.00
_cell.angle_beta   90.00
_cell.angle_gamma   90.00
#
_symmetry.space_group_name_H-M   'P 1'
#
loop_
_entity.id
_entity.type
_entity.pdbx_description
1 polymer ?
#
loop_
_entity_poly.entity_id
_entity_poly.type
_entity_poly.pdbx_seq_one_letter_code
_entity_poly.pdbx_strand_id
1 'polypeptide(L)' 'MVAPAWMHTQISAEQYDCWSEEQCAGIEIVDGIVVVSPRPSKRHNRLARVLANALDAAAGPDWNADTDFDVRLQDVP' A
#
# COMPACT_ATOMS: atom_id res chain seq x y z
N MET A 1 -11.13 -12.76 9.50
CA MET A 1 -12.26 -11.88 9.13
C MET A 1 -12.55 -12.18 7.67
N VAL A 2 -13.81 -12.46 7.30
CA VAL A 2 -14.18 -12.66 5.89
C VAL A 2 -14.27 -11.28 5.24
N ALA A 3 -13.60 -11.09 4.11
CA ALA A 3 -13.68 -9.84 3.37
C ALA A 3 -15.16 -9.57 2.98
N PRO A 4 -15.68 -8.35 3.17
CA PRO A 4 -17.02 -7.99 2.71
C PRO A 4 -17.19 -8.30 1.21
N ALA A 5 -18.41 -8.65 0.79
CA ALA A 5 -18.68 -9.06 -0.59
C ALA A 5 -18.25 -8.02 -1.66
N TRP A 6 -18.26 -6.73 -1.33
CA TRP A 6 -17.81 -5.66 -2.22
C TRP A 6 -16.30 -5.69 -2.48
N MET A 7 -15.48 -6.30 -1.61
CA MET A 7 -14.04 -6.48 -1.84
C MET A 7 -13.74 -7.52 -2.92
N HIS A 8 -14.75 -8.24 -3.42
CA HIS A 8 -14.63 -9.20 -4.51
C HIS A 8 -15.08 -8.65 -5.86
N THR A 9 -15.48 -7.37 -5.94
CA THR A 9 -15.81 -6.69 -7.21
C THR A 9 -14.63 -5.86 -7.70
N GLN A 10 -14.52 -5.68 -9.02
CA GLN A 10 -13.49 -4.82 -9.59
C GLN A 10 -13.69 -3.36 -9.20
N ILE A 11 -12.60 -2.69 -8.83
CA ILE A 11 -12.52 -1.29 -8.43
C ILE A 11 -11.72 -0.54 -9.50
N SER A 12 -12.30 0.51 -10.09
CA SER A 12 -11.56 1.38 -11.02
C SER A 12 -10.66 2.36 -10.27
N ALA A 13 -9.69 2.94 -10.98
CA ALA A 13 -8.79 3.91 -10.39
C ALA A 13 -9.53 5.17 -9.89
N GLU A 14 -10.54 5.65 -10.60
CA GLU A 14 -11.34 6.81 -10.17
C GLU A 14 -12.14 6.51 -8.89
N GLN A 15 -12.58 5.27 -8.71
CA GLN A 15 -13.24 4.85 -7.48
C GLN A 15 -12.25 4.84 -6.31
N TYR A 16 -11.04 4.34 -6.52
CA TYR A 16 -9.98 4.35 -5.52
C TYR A 16 -9.57 5.78 -5.15
N ASP A 17 -9.39 6.65 -6.14
CA ASP A 17 -9.01 8.07 -5.94
C ASP A 17 -10.06 8.86 -5.13
N CYS A 18 -11.29 8.35 -5.01
CA CYS A 18 -12.36 8.93 -4.18
C CYS A 18 -12.33 8.49 -2.71
N TRP A 19 -11.48 7.53 -2.33
CA TRP A 19 -11.41 6.99 -0.97
C TRP A 19 -10.57 7.86 -0.03
N SER A 20 -10.90 7.82 1.26
CA SER A 20 -10.06 8.45 2.29
C SER A 20 -8.82 7.61 2.59
N GLU A 21 -7.78 8.23 3.14
CA GLU A 21 -6.59 7.53 3.61
C GLU A 21 -6.93 6.39 4.60
N GLU A 22 -7.95 6.57 5.44
CA GLU A 22 -8.39 5.53 6.38
C GLU A 22 -9.02 4.33 5.65
N GLN A 23 -9.71 4.56 4.54
CA GLN A 23 -10.26 3.49 3.70
C GLN A 23 -9.16 2.76 2.92
N CYS A 24 -8.13 3.47 2.47
CA CYS A 24 -6.97 2.89 1.79
C CYS A 24 -6.03 2.14 2.75
N ALA A 25 -6.05 2.49 4.04
CA ALA A 25 -5.15 1.91 5.03
C ALA A 25 -5.30 0.38 5.16
N GLY A 26 -4.23 -0.34 4.83
CA GLY A 26 -4.15 -1.80 5.03
C GLY A 26 -4.84 -2.63 3.94
N ILE A 27 -5.07 -2.03 2.77
CA ILE A 27 -5.51 -2.76 1.58
C ILE A 27 -4.57 -2.46 0.40
N GLU A 28 -4.58 -3.35 -0.59
CA GLU A 28 -3.90 -3.19 -1.87
C GLU A 28 -4.90 -3.53 -2.99
N ILE A 29 -4.81 -2.86 -4.13
CA ILE A 29 -5.61 -3.20 -5.32
C ILE A 29 -4.74 -4.00 -6.29
N VAL A 30 -5.10 -5.27 -6.52
CA VAL A 30 -4.37 -6.18 -7.41
C VAL A 30 -5.35 -6.70 -8.46
N ASP A 31 -5.06 -6.42 -9.74
CA ASP A 31 -5.95 -6.75 -10.87
C ASP A 31 -7.39 -6.22 -10.71
N GLY A 32 -7.51 -5.04 -10.10
CA GLY A 32 -8.78 -4.39 -9.77
C GLY A 32 -9.48 -4.97 -8.54
N ILE A 33 -8.89 -5.94 -7.83
CA ILE A 33 -9.49 -6.60 -6.67
C ILE A 33 -8.82 -6.14 -5.38
N VAL A 34 -9.61 -5.91 -4.34
CA VAL A 34 -9.11 -5.53 -3.02
C VAL A 34 -8.48 -6.73 -2.32
N VAL A 35 -7.21 -6.58 -1.93
CA VAL A 35 -6.46 -7.51 -1.11
C VAL A 35 -6.23 -6.88 0.26
N VAL A 36 -6.66 -7.55 1.32
CA VAL A 36 -6.41 -7.07 2.69
C VAL A 36 -5.00 -7.43 3.11
N SER A 37 -4.19 -6.42 3.41
CA SER A 37 -2.87 -6.61 3.98
C SER A 37 -2.98 -6.61 5.51
N PRO A 38 -2.57 -7.70 6.20
CA PRO A 38 -2.62 -7.71 7.65
C PRO A 38 -1.71 -6.60 8.21
N ARG A 39 -2.25 -5.84 9.17
CA ARG A 39 -1.49 -4.75 9.80
C ARG A 39 -0.10 -5.24 10.23
N PRO A 40 0.97 -4.52 9.85
CA PRO A 40 2.31 -5.00 10.08
C PRO A 40 2.59 -5.08 11.58
N SER A 41 3.25 -6.17 11.99
CA SER A 41 3.66 -6.35 13.38
C SER A 41 4.68 -5.28 13.80
N LYS A 42 4.81 -5.00 15.11
CA LYS A 42 5.87 -4.10 15.62
C LYS A 42 7.27 -4.50 15.15
N ARG A 43 7.52 -5.82 15.02
CA ARG A 43 8.79 -6.36 14.51
C ARG A 43 8.99 -6.03 13.04
N HIS A 44 7.94 -6.15 12.23
CA HIS A 44 7.96 -5.75 10.82
C HIS A 44 8.28 -4.27 10.68
N ASN A 45 7.55 -3.39 11.39
CA ASN A 45 7.78 -1.94 11.33
C ASN A 45 9.19 -1.55 11.76
N ARG A 46 9.74 -2.23 12.77
CA ARG A 46 11.13 -2.01 13.17
C ARG A 46 12.10 -2.38 12.05
N LEU A 47 11.89 -3.50 11.37
CA LEU A 47 12.75 -3.95 10.28
C LEU A 47 12.64 -3.01 9.07
N ALA A 48 11.43 -2.66 8.65
CA ALA A 48 11.18 -1.73 7.55
C ALA A 48 11.91 -0.40 7.78
N ARG A 49 11.77 0.20 8.98
CA ARG A 49 12.48 1.43 9.33
C ARG A 49 14.01 1.29 9.30
N VAL A 50 14.56 0.17 9.77
CA VAL A 50 16.02 -0.05 9.73
C VAL A 50 16.52 -0.11 8.29
N LEU A 51 15.76 -0.77 7.40
CA LEU A 51 16.11 -0.88 5.99
C LEU A 51 15.96 0.46 5.26
N ALA A 52 14.83 1.15 5.43
CA ALA A 52 14.56 2.48 4.87
C ALA A 52 15.70 3.45 5.18
N ASN A 53 16.03 3.61 6.47
CA ASN A 53 17.11 4.52 6.90
C ASN A 53 18.48 4.17 6.29
N ALA A 54 18.77 2.87 6.11
CA ALA A 54 20.04 2.43 5.54
C ALA A 54 20.09 2.69 4.02
N LEU A 55 18.96 2.51 3.33
CA LEU A 55 18.83 2.80 1.91
C LEU A 55 18.91 4.31 1.65
N ASP A 56 18.19 5.13 2.42
CA ASP A 56 18.26 6.59 2.34
C ASP A 56 19.68 7.11 2.52
N ALA A 57 20.41 6.61 3.51
CA ALA A 57 21.78 7.03 3.77
C ALA A 57 22.75 6.62 2.63
N ALA A 58 22.43 5.54 1.90
CA ALA A 58 23.22 5.06 0.79
C ALA A 58 22.81 5.68 -0.55
N ALA A 59 21.61 6.23 -0.64
CA ALA A 59 21.04 6.78 -1.87
C ALA A 59 21.53 8.22 -2.10
N GLY A 60 21.55 8.63 -3.38
CA GLY A 60 21.86 10.01 -3.77
C GLY A 60 20.71 10.98 -3.45
N PRO A 61 20.91 12.30 -3.62
CA PRO A 61 19.92 13.32 -3.29
C PRO A 61 18.60 13.21 -4.08
N ASP A 62 18.61 12.46 -5.18
CA ASP A 62 17.45 12.26 -6.05
C ASP A 62 16.57 11.05 -5.64
N TRP A 63 16.92 10.36 -4.55
CA TRP A 63 16.29 9.11 -4.15
C TRP A 63 15.86 9.15 -2.66
N ASN A 64 14.71 8.53 -2.38
CA ASN A 64 14.15 8.32 -1.05
C ASN A 64 13.68 6.86 -0.89
N ALA A 65 13.73 6.35 0.33
CA ALA A 65 13.35 5.01 0.72
C ALA A 65 12.16 5.05 1.70
N ASP A 66 11.04 5.58 1.23
CA ASP A 66 9.81 5.65 2.03
C ASP A 66 9.09 4.30 2.11
N THR A 67 8.19 4.20 3.08
CA THR A 67 7.30 3.05 3.29
C THR A 67 5.90 3.57 3.58
N ASP A 68 4.88 2.74 3.40
CA ASP A 68 3.48 3.10 3.73
C ASP A 68 2.93 4.22 2.82
N PHE A 69 3.16 4.09 1.51
CA PHE A 69 2.62 4.98 0.49
C PHE A 69 2.06 4.17 -0.69
N ASP A 70 1.07 4.75 -1.36
CA ASP A 70 0.44 4.12 -2.51
C ASP A 70 1.29 4.28 -3.76
N VAL A 71 1.37 3.20 -4.56
CA VAL A 71 2.05 3.20 -5.85
C VAL A 71 1.08 2.75 -6.93
N ARG A 72 0.80 3.66 -7.88
CA ARG A 72 -0.02 3.36 -9.06
C ARG A 72 0.86 2.74 -10.15
N LEU A 73 0.71 1.43 -10.35
CA LEU A 73 1.45 0.68 -11.37
C LEU A 73 0.68 0.60 -12.69
N GLN A 74 -0.62 0.35 -12.61
CA GLN A 74 -1.51 0.18 -13.75
C GLN A 74 -2.96 0.37 -13.30
N ASP A 75 -3.81 0.84 -14.22
CA ASP A 75 -5.25 0.94 -14.03
C ASP A 75 -5.97 -0.23 -14.70
N VAL A 76 -6.84 -0.90 -13.95
CA VAL A 76 -7.75 -1.94 -14.45
C VAL A 76 -9.00 -2.06 -13.55
N PRO A 77 -10.19 -2.28 -14.14
CA PRO A 77 -10.54 -1.81 -15.47
C PRO A 77 -10.34 -0.30 -15.61
#